data_AF-D1QV10-F1
#
_entry.id   AF-D1QV10-F1
#
_cell.length_a   1.000
_cell.length_b   1.000
_cell.length_c   1.000
_cell.angle_alpha   90.00
_cell.angle_beta   90.00
_cell.angle_gamma   90.00
#
_symmetry.space_group_name_H-M   'P 1'
#
loop_
_entity.id
_entity.type
_entity.pdbx_description
1 polymer ?
#
loop_
_entity_poly.entity_id
_entity_poly.type
_entity_poly.pdbx_seq_one_letter_code
_entity_poly.pdbx_strand_id
1 'polypeptide(L)' 'MQMNKRIKNILRCYAAGMGIKETASTFHTSRNTVRKYVRLFLSSRKSIDQLLSLSEEQLH' A
#
# COMPACT_ATOMS: atom_id res chain seq x y z
N MET A 1 -0.90 -11.09 10.66
CA MET A 1 -1.75 -9.92 10.33
C MET A 1 -1.92 -9.87 8.82
N GLN A 2 -3.10 -10.23 8.29
CA GLN A 2 -3.38 -10.09 6.86
C GLN A 2 -3.32 -8.62 6.45
N MET A 3 -2.53 -8.31 5.43
CA MET A 3 -2.46 -6.97 4.86
C MET A 3 -3.74 -6.71 4.06
N ASN A 4 -4.56 -5.76 4.52
CA ASN A 4 -5.84 -5.47 3.90
C ASN A 4 -5.67 -5.15 2.40
N LYS A 5 -6.49 -5.76 1.52
CA LYS A 5 -6.47 -5.57 0.05
C LYS A 5 -6.44 -4.08 -0.33
N ARG A 6 -7.13 -3.23 0.43
CA ARG A 6 -7.13 -1.77 0.25
C ARG A 6 -5.75 -1.14 0.42
N ILE A 7 -4.98 -1.58 1.41
CA ILE A 7 -3.62 -1.06 1.69
C ILE A 7 -2.68 -1.44 0.54
N LYS A 8 -2.78 -2.68 0.03
CA LYS A 8 -1.99 -3.11 -1.13
C LYS A 8 -2.24 -2.23 -2.35
N ASN A 9 -3.51 -1.93 -2.64
CA ASN A 9 -3.86 -1.10 -3.79
C ASN A 9 -3.40 0.35 -3.62
N ILE A 10 -3.48 0.91 -2.41
CA ILE A 10 -2.90 2.23 -2.08
C ILE A 10 -1.39 2.25 -2.38
N LEU A 11 -0.66 1.23 -1.94
CA LEU A 11 0.78 1.15 -2.15
C LEU A 11 1.13 0.93 -3.63
N ARG A 12 0.36 0.12 -4.36
CA ARG A 12 0.53 -0.06 -5.82
C ARG A 12 0.39 1.25 -6.58
N CYS A 13 -0.66 2.03 -6.29
CA CYS A 13 -0.85 3.33 -6.91
C CYS A 13 0.29 4.28 -6.60
N TYR A 14 0.76 4.31 -5.35
CA TYR A 14 1.92 5.11 -4.97
C TYR A 14 3.20 4.71 -5.73
N ALA A 15 3.49 3.41 -5.85
CA ALA A 15 4.66 2.93 -6.60
C ALA A 15 4.54 3.13 -8.11
N ALA A 16 3.31 3.17 -8.64
CA ALA A 16 3.04 3.54 -10.03
C ALA A 16 3.24 5.06 -10.29
N GLY A 17 3.60 5.84 -9.27
CA GLY A 17 3.91 7.26 -9.39
C GLY A 17 2.82 8.21 -8.92
N MET A 18 1.68 7.71 -8.42
CA MET A 18 0.64 8.61 -7.87
C MET A 18 1.11 9.27 -6.58
N GLY A 19 0.87 10.57 -6.47
CA GLY A 19 1.12 11.32 -5.25
C GLY A 19 0.21 10.90 -4.09
N ILE A 20 0.60 11.29 -2.87
CA ILE A 20 -0.20 11.05 -1.65
C ILE A 20 -1.60 11.67 -1.76
N LYS A 21 -1.69 12.87 -2.37
CA LYS A 21 -2.95 13.61 -2.54
C LYS A 21 -3.90 12.85 -3.47
N GLU A 22 -3.40 12.40 -4.61
CA GLU A 22 -4.18 11.67 -5.62
C GLU A 22 -4.61 10.31 -5.06
N THR A 23 -3.69 9.57 -4.45
CA THR A 23 -3.99 8.28 -3.81
C THR A 23 -5.06 8.42 -2.72
N ALA A 24 -4.97 9.46 -1.88
CA ALA A 24 -5.99 9.72 -0.86
C ALA A 24 -7.37 9.96 -1.49
N SER A 25 -7.43 10.69 -2.60
CA SER A 25 -8.65 10.96 -3.35
C SER A 25 -9.23 9.69 -3.98
N THR A 26 -8.43 8.93 -4.71
CA THR A 26 -8.84 7.69 -5.39
C THR A 26 -9.38 6.64 -4.43
N PHE A 27 -8.78 6.51 -3.25
CA PHE A 27 -9.17 5.49 -2.27
C PHE A 27 -10.12 6.02 -1.20
N HIS A 28 -10.66 7.24 -1.34
CA HIS A 28 -11.53 7.88 -0.35
C HIS A 28 -10.99 7.72 1.09
N THR A 29 -9.73 8.08 1.28
CA THR A 29 -9.05 7.96 2.58
C THR A 29 -8.28 9.23 2.90
N SER A 30 -7.89 9.39 4.18
CA SER A 30 -7.14 10.57 4.58
C SER A 30 -5.71 10.53 4.04
N ARG A 31 -5.14 11.70 3.73
CA ARG A 31 -3.72 11.81 3.33
C ARG A 31 -2.78 11.30 4.43
N ASN A 32 -3.17 11.44 5.70
CA ASN A 32 -2.41 10.94 6.84
C ASN A 32 -2.36 9.41 6.87
N THR A 33 -3.48 8.76 6.52
CA THR A 33 -3.56 7.31 6.39
C THR A 33 -2.65 6.80 5.27
N VAL A 34 -2.71 7.42 4.08
CA VAL A 34 -1.79 7.09 2.98
C VAL A 34 -0.34 7.27 3.41
N ARG A 35 0.00 8.40 4.02
CA ARG A 35 1.36 8.68 4.52
C ARG A 35 1.83 7.65 5.55
N LYS A 36 0.95 7.22 6.46
CA LYS A 36 1.25 6.17 7.44
C LYS A 36 1.62 4.86 6.74
N TYR A 37 0.84 4.43 5.75
CA TYR A 37 1.10 3.19 5.02
C TYR A 37 2.34 3.28 4.14
N VAL A 38 2.54 4.39 3.44
CA VAL A 38 3.77 4.63 2.64
C VAL A 38 5.01 4.58 3.52
N ARG A 39 4.99 5.23 4.69
CA ARG A 39 6.12 5.14 5.64
C ARG A 39 6.36 3.70 6.10
N LEU A 40 5.31 2.98 6.49
CA LEU A 40 5.43 1.58 6.92
C LEU A 40 6.05 0.71 5.82
N PHE A 41 5.63 0.92 4.56
CA PHE A 41 6.18 0.24 3.39
C PHE A 41 7.67 0.55 3.20
N LEU A 42 8.05 1.84 3.18
CA LEU A 42 9.44 2.26 3.04
C LEU A 42 10.33 1.74 4.18
N SER A 43 9.84 1.78 5.42
CA SER A 43 10.53 1.22 6.59
C SER A 43 10.74 -0.28 6.50
N SER A 44 9.84 -1.02 5.82
CA SER A 44 9.96 -2.46 5.69
C SER A 44 11.08 -2.92 4.76
N ARG A 45 11.65 -2.02 3.93
CA ARG A 45 12.67 -2.29 2.90
C ARG A 45 12.30 -3.42 1.92
N LYS A 46 11.02 -3.81 1.86
CA LYS A 46 10.53 -4.82 0.92
C LYS A 46 10.22 -4.17 -0.42
N SER A 47 10.51 -4.88 -1.51
CA SER A 47 10.00 -4.46 -2.81
C SER A 47 8.48 -4.58 -2.83
N ILE A 48 7.82 -3.83 -3.72
CA ILE A 48 6.37 -3.91 -3.81
C ILE A 48 5.92 -5.29 -4.26
N ASP A 49 6.63 -5.93 -5.20
CA ASP A 49 6.35 -7.31 -5.63
C ASP A 49 6.43 -8.31 -4.50
N GLN A 50 7.43 -8.20 -3.61
CA GLN A 50 7.52 -9.05 -2.42
C GLN A 50 6.35 -8.81 -1.47
N LEU A 51 5.94 -7.56 -1.28
CA LEU A 51 4.79 -7.21 -0.44
C LEU A 51 3.48 -7.81 -0.99
N LEU A 52 3.35 -7.84 -2.32
CA LEU A 52 2.18 -8.38 -3.00
C LEU A 52 2.16 -9.92 -2.95
N SER A 53 3.31 -10.55 -3.18
CA SER A 53 3.51 -12.01 -3.16
C SER A 53 3.33 -12.61 -1.76
N LEU A 54 3.83 -11.93 -0.72
CA LEU A 54 3.74 -12.36 0.69
C LEU A 54 2.31 -12.55 1.22
N SER A 55 1.29 -12.11 0.49
CA SER A 55 -0.09 -12.17 0.96
C SER A 55 -1.04 -12.89 0.02
N GLU A 56 -0.58 -13.39 -1.13
CA GLU A 56 -1.33 -14.37 -1.94
C GLU A 56 -1.24 -15.78 -1.30
N GLU A 57 -0.17 -16.09 -0.57
CA GLU A 57 0.06 -17.40 0.11
C GLU A 57 -0.85 -17.70 1.33
N GLN A 58 -1.96 -16.97 1.51
CA GLN A 58 -2.93 -17.20 2.59
C GLN A 58 -4.36 -17.44 2.07
N LEU A 59 -4.48 -17.82 0.79
CA LEU A 59 -5.73 -18.21 0.13
C LEU A 59 -5.79 -19.75 -0.01
N HIS A 60 -5.65 -20.47 1.10
CA HIS A 60 -5.97 -21.89 1.22
C HIS A 60 -6.89 -22.13 2.41
#